data_AF-A0ABD1LVX9-F1
#
_entry.id   AF-A0ABD1LVX9-F1
#
_cell.length_a   1.000
_cell.length_b   1.000
_cell.length_c   1.000
_cell.angle_alpha   90.00
_cell.angle_beta   90.00
_cell.angle_gamma   90.00
#
_symmetry.space_group_name_H-M   'P 1'
#
loop_
_entity.id
_entity.type
_entity.pdbx_description
1 polymer ?
#
loop_
_entity_poly.entity_id
_entity_poly.type
_entity_poly.pdbx_seq_one_letter_code
_entity_poly.pdbx_strand_id
1 'polypeptide(L)'
;MVKKSMKSKSKRISLKKKYMVIKKVKEHNKKKAKEAKKLRLSRKKKVEKDPGIPNDWPLKEHEVKALEAGRAEVIEELKRKKVECKERVFLLSFIILLISPYEGLSFMFFLLLLLR
;
A
#
# COMPACT_ATOMS: atom_id res chain seq x y z
N MET A 1 33.76 -58.40 -16.58
CA MET A 1 33.08 -57.12 -16.26
C MET A 1 34.04 -56.25 -15.46
N VAL A 2 34.51 -55.13 -16.02
CA VAL A 2 35.52 -54.29 -15.35
C VAL A 2 34.86 -53.42 -14.27
N LYS A 3 35.28 -53.58 -13.02
CA LYS A 3 34.86 -52.78 -11.86
C LYS A 3 35.21 -51.31 -12.09
N LYS A 4 34.20 -50.45 -12.25
CA LYS A 4 34.38 -48.99 -12.26
C LYS A 4 34.88 -48.57 -10.87
N SER A 5 36.07 -47.97 -10.79
CA SER A 5 36.61 -47.49 -9.50
C SER A 5 35.61 -46.52 -8.87
N MET A 6 35.26 -46.74 -7.60
CA MET A 6 34.31 -45.92 -6.84
C MET A 6 34.96 -44.60 -6.40
N LYS A 7 35.52 -43.83 -7.35
CA LYS A 7 35.99 -42.48 -7.07
C LYS A 7 34.79 -41.54 -6.97
N SER A 8 34.62 -40.92 -5.80
CA SER A 8 33.61 -39.89 -5.57
C SER A 8 33.78 -38.73 -6.55
N LYS A 9 32.68 -38.11 -6.99
CA LYS A 9 32.74 -36.94 -7.86
C LYS A 9 33.48 -35.79 -7.16
N SER A 10 34.29 -35.06 -7.92
CA SER A 10 34.98 -33.87 -7.40
C SER A 10 34.00 -32.75 -7.07
N LYS A 11 34.20 -32.10 -5.93
CA LYS A 11 33.48 -30.87 -5.53
C LYS A 11 33.99 -29.61 -6.25
N ARG A 12 35.11 -29.71 -7.00
CA ARG A 12 35.69 -28.57 -7.72
C ARG A 12 34.78 -28.13 -8.87
N ILE A 13 34.58 -26.83 -8.98
CA ILE A 13 33.75 -26.21 -10.02
C ILE A 13 34.68 -25.54 -11.02
N SER A 14 34.51 -25.83 -12.31
CA SER A 14 35.24 -25.11 -13.36
C SER A 14 34.75 -23.67 -13.47
N LEU A 15 35.64 -22.75 -13.86
CA LEU A 15 35.30 -21.32 -14.02
C LEU A 15 34.11 -21.13 -14.97
N LYS A 16 34.04 -21.90 -16.06
CA LYS A 16 32.90 -21.93 -16.99
C LYS A 16 31.57 -22.20 -16.27
N LYS A 17 31.52 -23.19 -15.38
CA LYS A 17 30.32 -23.52 -14.60
C LYS A 17 29.98 -22.40 -13.61
N LYS A 18 30.97 -21.83 -12.94
CA LYS A 18 30.79 -20.70 -12.00
C LYS A 18 30.16 -19.49 -12.70
N TYR A 19 30.72 -19.05 -13.83
CA TYR A 19 30.20 -17.91 -14.58
C TYR A 19 28.83 -18.19 -15.20
N MET A 20 28.59 -19.40 -15.68
CA MET A 20 27.27 -19.81 -16.19
C MET A 20 26.18 -19.73 -15.10
N VAL A 21 26.47 -20.21 -13.89
CA VAL A 21 25.52 -20.13 -12.76
C VAL A 21 25.23 -18.68 -12.41
N ILE A 22 26.27 -17.84 -12.29
CA ILE A 22 26.11 -16.40 -12.00
C ILE A 22 25.22 -15.73 -13.06
N LYS A 23 25.47 -16.01 -14.35
CA LYS A 23 24.68 -15.47 -15.45
C LYS A 23 23.21 -15.91 -15.35
N LYS A 24 22.95 -17.20 -15.14
CA LYS A 24 21.59 -17.75 -14.99
C LYS A 24 20.85 -17.14 -13.80
N VAL A 25 21.51 -16.98 -12.65
CA VAL A 25 20.91 -16.37 -11.46
C VAL A 25 20.57 -14.89 -11.71
N LYS A 26 21.49 -14.12 -12.31
CA LYS A 26 21.25 -12.72 -12.66
C LYS A 26 20.08 -12.57 -13.63
N GLU A 27 20.02 -13.39 -14.67
CA GLU A 27 18.93 -13.39 -15.65
C GLU A 27 17.58 -13.75 -15.01
N HIS A 28 17.55 -14.77 -14.16
CA HIS A 28 16.35 -15.19 -13.45
C HIS A 28 15.84 -14.10 -12.50
N ASN A 29 16.73 -13.46 -11.74
CA ASN A 29 16.35 -12.37 -10.85
C ASN A 29 15.85 -11.14 -11.64
N LYS A 30 16.45 -10.86 -12.81
CA LYS A 30 15.95 -9.80 -13.72
C LYS A 30 14.56 -10.12 -14.25
N LYS A 31 14.27 -11.38 -14.58
CA LYS A 31 12.91 -11.83 -15.00
C LYS A 31 11.91 -11.69 -13.85
N LYS A 32 12.21 -12.22 -12.66
CA LYS A 32 11.37 -12.08 -11.46
C LYS A 32 11.08 -10.61 -11.11
N ALA A 33 12.07 -9.73 -11.22
CA ALA A 33 11.87 -8.30 -10.99
C ALA A 33 10.92 -7.65 -12.02
N LYS A 34 11.01 -8.03 -13.30
CA LYS A 34 10.09 -7.56 -14.36
C LYS A 34 8.68 -8.08 -14.13
N GLU A 35 8.52 -9.35 -13.77
CA GLU A 35 7.22 -9.95 -13.45
C GLU A 35 6.58 -9.30 -12.22
N ALA A 36 7.35 -9.09 -11.15
CA ALA A 36 6.88 -8.38 -9.96
C ALA A 36 6.43 -6.95 -10.29
N LYS A 37 7.16 -6.22 -11.14
CA LYS A 37 6.75 -4.89 -11.61
C LYS A 37 5.43 -4.95 -12.40
N LYS A 38 5.25 -5.91 -13.31
CA LYS A 38 3.99 -6.12 -14.05
C LYS A 38 2.82 -6.44 -13.12
N LEU A 39 3.04 -7.28 -12.10
CA LEU A 39 2.03 -7.64 -11.11
C LEU A 39 1.65 -6.47 -10.18
N ARG A 40 2.60 -5.59 -9.85
CA ARG A 40 2.34 -4.37 -9.05
C ARG A 40 1.45 -3.36 -9.78
N LEU A 41 1.55 -3.27 -11.10
CA LEU A 41 0.73 -2.35 -11.90
C LEU A 41 -0.70 -2.88 -12.14
N SER A 42 -0.89 -4.20 -12.15
CA SER A 42 -2.16 -4.84 -12.51
C SER A 42 -3.05 -5.23 -11.33
N ARG A 43 -2.51 -5.27 -10.10
CA ARG A 43 -3.25 -5.74 -8.93
C ARG A 43 -3.16 -4.71 -7.81
N LYS A 44 -4.32 -4.19 -7.36
CA LYS A 44 -4.44 -3.50 -6.06
C LYS A 44 -3.74 -4.40 -5.03
N LYS A 45 -2.77 -3.87 -4.28
CA LYS A 45 -2.04 -4.64 -3.25
C LYS A 45 -3.09 -5.37 -2.41
N LYS A 46 -3.09 -6.71 -2.45
CA LYS A 46 -3.87 -7.48 -1.51
C LYS A 46 -3.37 -7.07 -0.13
N VAL A 47 -4.28 -6.66 0.76
CA VAL A 47 -3.96 -6.47 2.17
C VAL A 47 -3.36 -7.78 2.65
N GLU A 48 -2.10 -7.73 3.09
CA GLU A 48 -1.42 -8.87 3.66
C GLU A 48 -2.25 -9.31 4.87
N LYS A 49 -2.74 -10.55 4.84
CA LYS A 49 -3.50 -11.10 5.96
C LYS A 49 -2.49 -11.56 6.98
N ASP A 50 -2.44 -10.89 8.12
CA ASP A 50 -1.64 -11.36 9.24
C ASP A 50 -2.12 -12.77 9.65
N PRO A 51 -1.20 -13.68 10.01
CA PRO A 51 -1.54 -15.04 10.39
C PRO A 51 -2.44 -15.17 11.65
N GLY A 52 -2.82 -14.05 12.27
CA GLY A 52 -3.76 -14.00 13.40
C GLY A 52 -3.16 -14.56 14.69
N ILE A 53 -3.94 -14.47 15.76
CA ILE A 53 -3.58 -15.07 17.05
C ILE A 53 -3.94 -16.56 16.99
N PRO A 54 -2.99 -17.48 17.25
CA PRO A 54 -3.25 -18.91 17.32
C PRO A 54 -4.38 -19.25 18.31
N ASN A 55 -5.15 -20.32 18.03
CA ASN A 55 -6.30 -20.67 18.85
C ASN A 55 -5.94 -21.25 20.23
N ASP A 56 -4.77 -21.86 20.36
CA ASP A 56 -4.36 -22.58 21.58
C ASP A 56 -3.71 -21.65 22.62
N TRP A 57 -3.78 -20.33 22.41
CA TRP A 57 -3.20 -19.35 23.32
C TRP A 57 -4.14 -19.05 24.50
N PRO A 58 -3.71 -19.29 25.75
CA PRO A 58 -4.58 -19.24 26.92
C PRO A 58 -5.17 -17.86 27.25
N LEU A 59 -4.61 -16.77 26.71
CA LEU A 59 -5.07 -15.39 26.94
C LEU A 59 -5.66 -14.72 25.69
N LYS A 60 -6.03 -15.52 24.69
CA LYS A 60 -6.59 -15.04 23.41
C LYS A 60 -7.76 -14.07 23.60
N GLU A 61 -8.66 -14.36 24.54
CA GLU A 61 -9.84 -13.52 24.77
C GLU A 61 -9.49 -12.14 25.36
N HIS A 62 -8.52 -12.10 26.27
CA HIS A 62 -8.05 -10.84 26.86
C HIS A 62 -7.32 -9.98 25.84
N GLU A 63 -6.49 -10.59 24.98
CA GLU A 63 -5.74 -9.88 23.94
C GLU A 63 -6.66 -9.36 22.82
N VAL A 64 -7.63 -10.16 22.37
CA VAL A 64 -8.62 -9.72 21.37
C VAL A 64 -9.43 -8.54 21.89
N LYS A 65 -9.87 -8.58 23.16
CA LYS A 65 -10.61 -7.48 23.79
C LYS A 65 -9.80 -6.18 23.88
N ALA A 66 -8.51 -6.27 24.20
CA ALA A 66 -7.63 -5.09 24.22
C ALA A 66 -7.42 -4.48 22.82
N LEU A 67 -7.27 -5.32 21.79
CA LEU A 67 -7.14 -4.86 20.40
C LEU A 67 -8.44 -4.25 19.86
N GLU A 68 -9.59 -4.81 20.21
CA GLU A 68 -10.90 -4.26 19.85
C GLU A 68 -11.15 -2.91 20.49
N ALA A 69 -10.79 -2.74 21.78
CA ALA A 69 -10.87 -1.45 22.46
C ALA A 69 -10.03 -0.38 21.74
N GLY A 70 -8.77 -0.69 21.39
CA GLY A 70 -7.92 0.25 20.64
C GLY A 70 -8.45 0.58 19.24
N ARG A 71 -9.05 -0.40 18.53
CA ARG A 71 -9.71 -0.13 17.23
C ARG A 71 -10.92 0.79 17.37
N ALA A 72 -11.73 0.60 18.41
CA ALA A 72 -12.90 1.42 18.67
C ALA A 72 -12.50 2.88 18.95
N GLU A 73 -11.47 3.10 19.77
CA GLU A 73 -10.94 4.43 20.08
C GLU A 73 -10.45 5.17 18.83
N VAL A 74 -9.66 4.51 17.99
CA VAL A 74 -9.15 5.11 16.74
C VAL A 74 -10.30 5.44 15.77
N ILE A 75 -11.32 4.58 15.67
CA ILE A 75 -12.48 4.83 14.81
C ILE A 75 -13.26 6.05 15.30
N GLU A 76 -13.50 6.15 16.61
CA GLU A 76 -14.21 7.29 17.20
C GLU A 76 -13.43 8.59 17.05
N GLU A 77 -12.10 8.56 17.20
CA GLU A 77 -11.26 9.74 16.97
C GLU A 77 -11.32 10.22 15.51
N LEU A 78 -11.28 9.28 14.55
CA LEU A 78 -11.44 9.59 13.13
C LEU A 78 -12.82 10.16 12.81
N LYS A 79 -13.88 9.68 13.47
CA LYS A 79 -15.23 10.24 13.32
C LYS A 79 -15.28 11.68 13.87
N ARG A 80 -14.74 11.93 15.06
CA ARG A 80 -14.67 13.28 15.66
C ARG A 80 -13.94 14.27 14.75
N LYS A 81 -12.76 13.89 14.24
CA LYS A 81 -11.98 14.71 13.30
C LYS A 81 -12.73 15.00 12.00
N LYS A 82 -13.54 14.06 11.50
CA LYS A 82 -14.39 14.29 10.32
C LYS A 82 -15.52 15.28 10.59
N VAL A 83 -16.14 15.22 11.77
CA VAL A 83 -17.18 16.16 12.17
C VAL A 83 -16.61 17.57 12.30
N GLU A 84 -15.49 17.71 13.01
CA GLU A 84 -14.80 19.00 13.17
C GLU A 84 -14.37 19.59 11.81
N CYS A 85 -13.86 18.76 10.89
CA CYS A 85 -13.50 19.21 9.56
C CYS A 85 -14.73 19.70 8.75
N LYS A 86 -15.87 18.99 8.85
CA LYS A 86 -17.12 19.43 8.20
C LYS A 86 -17.63 20.74 8.78
N GLU A 87 -17.61 20.89 10.10
CA GLU A 87 -18.03 22.12 10.78
C GLU A 87 -17.13 23.30 10.40
N ARG A 88 -15.82 23.10 10.33
CA ARG A 88 -14.88 24.14 9.86
C ARG A 88 -15.12 24.53 8.40
N VAL A 89 -15.31 23.56 7.50
CA VAL A 89 -15.62 23.85 6.09
C VAL A 89 -16.96 24.57 5.96
N PHE A 90 -17.97 24.18 6.74
CA PHE A 90 -19.28 24.81 6.76
C PHE A 90 -19.20 26.26 7.27
N LEU A 91 -18.52 26.49 8.40
CA LEU A 91 -18.32 27.82 8.98
C LEU A 91 -17.49 28.72 8.06
N LEU A 92 -16.42 28.20 7.44
CA LEU A 92 -15.63 28.97 6.47
C LEU A 92 -16.46 29.32 5.22
N SER A 93 -17.27 28.39 4.71
CA SER A 93 -18.16 28.65 3.58
C SER A 93 -19.23 29.70 3.89
N PHE A 94 -19.75 29.68 5.13
CA PHE A 94 -20.73 30.65 5.61
C PHE A 94 -20.11 32.03 5.83
N ILE A 95 -18.88 32.10 6.36
CA ILE A 95 -18.12 33.35 6.51
C ILE A 95 -17.81 33.98 5.15
N ILE A 96 -17.41 33.18 4.15
CA ILE A 96 -17.18 33.65 2.77
C ILE A 96 -18.47 34.22 2.17
N LEU A 97 -19.62 33.59 2.43
CA LEU A 97 -20.93 34.06 1.97
C LEU A 97 -21.34 35.39 2.64
N LEU A 98 -21.00 35.59 3.91
CA LEU A 98 -21.30 36.82 4.66
C LEU A 98 -20.37 37.99 4.34
N ILE A 99 -19.10 37.72 4.00
CA ILE A 99 -18.12 38.76 3.66
C ILE A 99 -18.33 39.28 2.22
N SER A 100 -18.95 38.50 1.33
CA SER A 100 -19.13 38.88 -0.07
C SER A 100 -20.60 39.02 -0.53
N PRO A 101 -21.38 39.98 0.02
CA PRO A 101 -22.63 40.37 -0.63
C PRO A 101 -22.42 41.18 -1.92
N TYR A 102 -21.17 41.44 -2.36
CA TYR A 102 -20.84 42.38 -3.45
C TYR A 102 -20.14 41.79 -4.69
N GLU A 103 -20.00 40.46 -4.80
CA GLU A 103 -19.47 39.82 -6.04
C GLU A 103 -20.59 39.36 -7.00
N GLY A 104 -21.86 39.38 -6.57
CA GLY A 104 -23.00 39.00 -7.41
C GLY A 104 -23.26 39.94 -8.59
N LEU A 105 -22.87 41.22 -8.49
CA LEU A 105 -22.96 42.18 -9.60
C LEU A 105 -21.76 42.13 -10.56
N SER A 106 -20.59 41.63 -10.11
CA SER A 106 -19.38 41.55 -10.95
C SER A 106 -19.44 40.36 -11.92
N PHE A 107 -19.96 39.21 -11.46
CA PHE A 107 -20.08 38.01 -12.29
C PHE A 107 -21.07 38.18 -13.45
N MET A 108 -22.15 38.95 -13.24
CA MET A 108 -23.11 39.28 -14.30
C MET A 108 -22.53 40.25 -15.34
N PHE A 109 -21.65 41.17 -14.92
CA PHE A 109 -20.95 42.08 -15.83
C PHE A 109 -19.90 41.36 -16.69
N PHE A 110 -19.22 40.36 -16.12
CA PHE A 110 -18.24 39.55 -16.84
C PHE A 110 -18.89 38.61 -17.87
N LEU A 111 -20.08 38.08 -17.59
CA LEU A 111 -20.85 37.30 -18.57
C LEU A 111 -21.38 38.16 -19.72
N LEU A 112 -21.75 39.42 -19.44
CA LEU A 112 -22.24 40.37 -20.44
C LEU A 112 -21.14 40.82 -21.42
N LEU A 113 -19.88 40.89 -20.95
CA LEU A 113 -18.72 41.26 -21.77
C LEU A 113 -18.25 40.10 -22.68
N LEU A 114 -18.55 38.85 -22.31
CA LEU A 114 -18.21 37.67 -23.12
C LEU A 114 -19.23 37.39 -24.25
N LEU A 115 -20.42 38.00 -24.17
CA LEU A 115 -21.48 37.90 -25.18
C LEU A 115 -21.52 39.08 -26.16
N ARG A 116 -20.55 40.00 -26.11
CA ARG A 116 -20.40 41.12 -27.04
C ARG A 116 -19.16 40.93 -27.91
#